data_AF-A0A6N9SEZ8-F1
#
_entry.id   AF-A0A6N9SEZ8-F1
#
_cell.length_a   1.000
_cell.length_b   1.000
_cell.length_c   1.000
_cell.angle_alpha   90.00
_cell.angle_beta   90.00
_cell.angle_gamma   90.00
#
_symmetry.space_group_name_H-M   'P 1'
#
loop_
_entity.id
_entity.type
_entity.pdbx_description
1 polymer ?
#
loop_
_entity_poly.entity_id
_entity_poly.type
_entity_poly.pdbx_seq_one_letter_code
_entity_poly.pdbx_strand_id
1 'polypeptide(L)'
;MYRVNQIIKTISNMNSYAPYNQINKKSNLLRKIQVYSFLTSLFSLILMVIMAVIYKVFDLPKQPFILPAFVLYALNSIAGIIYLFTPIIPGVKFMLNFKKEIFNDLICEIDNDEQNIEKLMPYSLTELNYSIDWLNIKIQRVKSRINDFFGEKTAVLSIIGLAYSAVQGFGGLDKLGDTITKGLFNSGTANTLIVFGLAFLLGLSLGALALKNVANHLQYLKEMIELAKKIKEKENI
;
A
#
# COMPACT_ATOMS: atom_id res chain seq x y z
N MET A 1 2.51 5.82 40.23
CA MET A 1 3.15 5.35 38.99
C MET A 1 2.16 5.58 37.85
N TYR A 2 2.49 6.40 36.87
CA TYR A 2 1.55 6.79 35.81
C TYR A 2 1.07 5.57 35.01
N ARG A 3 -0.23 5.49 34.69
CA ARG A 3 -0.83 4.37 33.94
C ARG A 3 -0.53 4.40 32.43
N VAL A 4 0.66 4.87 32.04
CA VAL A 4 1.05 5.00 30.62
C VAL A 4 0.92 3.69 29.86
N ASN A 5 1.34 2.57 30.44
CA ASN A 5 1.21 1.27 29.79
C ASN A 5 -0.25 0.91 29.47
N GLN A 6 -1.20 1.35 30.29
CA GLN A 6 -2.63 1.16 30.02
C GLN A 6 -3.10 2.08 28.90
N ILE A 7 -2.68 3.36 28.91
CA ILE A 7 -2.98 4.31 27.84
C ILE A 7 -2.43 3.81 26.50
N ILE A 8 -1.17 3.38 26.45
CA ILE A 8 -0.54 2.82 25.24
C ILE A 8 -1.31 1.58 24.74
N LYS A 9 -1.80 0.73 25.64
CA LYS A 9 -2.63 -0.43 25.29
C LYS A 9 -4.03 -0.05 24.80
N THR A 10 -4.61 1.02 25.34
CA THR A 10 -5.90 1.56 24.88
C THR A 10 -5.77 2.13 23.48
N ILE A 11 -4.75 2.96 23.23
CA ILE A 11 -4.54 3.59 21.92
C ILE A 11 -4.05 2.60 20.86
N SER A 12 -3.37 1.51 21.21
CA SER A 12 -2.91 0.53 20.21
C SER A 12 -4.03 -0.16 19.45
N ASN A 13 -5.26 -0.13 19.98
CA ASN A 13 -6.44 -0.68 19.35
C ASN A 13 -7.27 0.38 18.59
N MET A 14 -6.86 1.65 18.63
CA MET A 14 -7.52 2.73 17.91
C MET A 14 -7.11 2.69 16.45
N ASN A 15 -8.09 2.75 15.57
CA ASN A 15 -7.87 2.84 14.14
C ASN A 15 -8.34 4.20 13.65
N SER A 16 -7.50 4.83 12.83
CA SER A 16 -7.90 5.99 12.04
C SER A 16 -9.12 5.62 11.21
N TYR A 17 -10.02 6.58 11.04
CA TYR A 17 -11.10 6.43 10.09
C TYR A 17 -10.51 6.14 8.70
N ALA A 18 -10.99 5.06 8.08
CA ALA A 18 -10.72 4.79 6.67
C ALA A 18 -11.97 5.23 5.89
N PRO A 19 -11.80 6.05 4.85
CA PRO A 19 -12.90 6.77 4.21
C PRO A 19 -14.05 5.86 3.80
N TYR A 20 -15.28 6.40 3.88
CA TYR A 20 -16.54 5.67 3.73
C TYR A 20 -16.62 4.88 2.42
N ASN A 21 -16.00 5.40 1.35
CA ASN A 21 -15.90 4.76 0.03
C ASN A 21 -15.18 3.41 0.04
N GLN A 22 -14.36 3.12 1.07
CA GLN A 22 -13.76 1.80 1.27
C GLN A 22 -14.66 0.84 2.07
N ILE A 23 -15.56 1.34 2.91
CA ILE A 23 -16.18 0.53 3.97
C ILE A 23 -17.64 0.13 3.71
N ASN A 24 -18.52 0.84 2.98
CA ASN A 24 -19.85 0.23 2.76
C ASN A 24 -20.79 0.54 1.56
N LYS A 25 -21.43 -0.59 1.18
CA LYS A 25 -22.75 -0.87 0.60
C LYS A 25 -23.03 -0.72 -0.90
N LYS A 26 -22.53 0.28 -1.64
CA LYS A 26 -22.72 0.31 -3.13
C LYS A 26 -21.54 -0.26 -3.93
N SER A 27 -20.39 -0.50 -3.27
CA SER A 27 -19.19 -1.09 -3.86
C SER A 27 -19.18 -2.63 -3.85
N ASN A 28 -20.14 -3.31 -3.21
CA ASN A 28 -20.11 -4.78 -3.14
C ASN A 28 -20.29 -5.42 -4.53
N LEU A 29 -21.10 -4.81 -5.41
CA LEU A 29 -21.26 -5.28 -6.79
C LEU A 29 -20.03 -5.00 -7.63
N LEU A 30 -19.52 -3.76 -7.63
CA LEU A 30 -18.29 -3.39 -8.36
C LEU A 30 -17.08 -4.19 -7.87
N ARG A 31 -16.94 -4.39 -6.55
CA ARG A 31 -15.88 -5.22 -5.98
C ARG A 31 -16.05 -6.69 -6.35
N LYS A 32 -17.27 -7.23 -6.37
CA LYS A 32 -17.54 -8.58 -6.91
C LYS A 32 -17.16 -8.66 -8.39
N ILE A 33 -17.57 -7.71 -9.22
CA ILE A 33 -17.21 -7.64 -10.65
C ILE A 33 -15.70 -7.61 -10.81
N GLN A 34 -15.00 -6.78 -10.03
CA GLN A 34 -13.54 -6.69 -10.05
C GLN A 34 -12.88 -8.01 -9.66
N VAL A 35 -13.31 -8.64 -8.57
CA VAL A 35 -12.79 -9.93 -8.10
C VAL A 35 -13.06 -11.04 -9.12
N TYR A 36 -14.28 -11.14 -9.65
CA TYR A 36 -14.60 -12.12 -10.68
C TYR A 36 -13.81 -11.88 -11.97
N SER A 37 -13.62 -10.64 -12.38
CA SER A 37 -12.80 -10.29 -13.56
C SER A 37 -11.34 -10.66 -13.35
N PHE A 38 -10.80 -10.40 -12.15
CA PHE A 38 -9.45 -10.83 -11.78
C PHE A 38 -9.30 -12.36 -11.79
N LEU A 39 -10.22 -13.09 -11.16
CA LEU A 39 -10.21 -14.55 -11.12
C LEU A 39 -10.34 -15.15 -12.53
N THR A 40 -11.19 -14.56 -13.36
CA THR A 40 -11.39 -14.98 -14.76
C THR A 40 -10.13 -14.77 -15.60
N SER A 41 -9.46 -13.61 -15.44
CA SER A 41 -8.18 -13.33 -16.11
C SER A 41 -7.07 -14.28 -15.61
N LEU A 42 -6.98 -14.51 -14.30
CA LEU A 42 -6.00 -15.40 -13.70
C LEU A 42 -6.19 -16.85 -14.17
N PHE A 43 -7.43 -17.35 -14.15
CA PHE A 43 -7.76 -18.70 -14.60
C PHE A 43 -7.49 -18.88 -16.09
N SER A 44 -7.87 -17.89 -16.92
CA SER A 44 -7.56 -17.90 -18.36
C SER A 44 -6.05 -17.94 -18.61
N LEU A 45 -5.27 -17.15 -17.87
CA LEU A 45 -3.81 -17.14 -17.98
C LEU A 45 -3.19 -18.50 -17.61
N ILE A 46 -3.65 -19.11 -16.50
CA ILE A 46 -3.18 -20.43 -16.07
C ILE A 46 -3.49 -21.48 -17.14
N LEU A 47 -4.70 -21.49 -17.70
CA LEU A 47 -5.06 -22.42 -18.77
C LEU A 47 -4.21 -22.25 -20.03
N MET A 48 -3.94 -21.00 -20.45
CA MET A 48 -3.04 -20.74 -21.58
C MET A 48 -1.62 -21.25 -21.32
N VAL A 49 -1.09 -21.10 -20.10
CA VAL A 49 0.23 -21.63 -19.71
C VAL A 49 0.23 -23.16 -19.75
N ILE A 50 -0.80 -23.81 -19.19
CA ILE A 50 -0.93 -25.27 -19.22
C ILE A 50 -0.96 -25.77 -20.67
N MET A 51 -1.75 -25.14 -21.54
CA MET A 51 -1.79 -25.48 -22.96
C MET A 51 -0.43 -25.32 -23.65
N ALA A 52 0.29 -24.23 -23.37
CA ALA A 52 1.60 -23.97 -23.94
C ALA A 52 2.64 -25.02 -23.49
N VAL A 53 2.59 -25.45 -22.22
CA VAL A 53 3.45 -26.51 -21.68
C VAL A 53 3.10 -27.86 -22.31
N ILE A 54 1.83 -28.24 -22.38
CA ILE A 54 1.39 -29.51 -23.00
C ILE A 54 1.82 -29.56 -24.47
N TYR A 55 1.55 -28.50 -25.22
CA TYR A 55 1.98 -28.40 -26.62
C TYR A 55 3.50 -28.61 -26.76
N LYS A 56 4.31 -27.99 -25.89
CA LYS A 56 5.77 -28.04 -25.96
C LYS A 56 6.36 -29.37 -25.46
N VAL A 57 5.75 -30.02 -24.49
CA VAL A 57 6.26 -31.28 -23.90
C VAL A 57 5.90 -32.50 -24.75
N PHE A 58 4.73 -32.49 -25.38
CA PHE A 58 4.22 -33.64 -26.15
C PHE A 58 4.35 -33.47 -27.68
N ASP A 59 4.99 -32.40 -28.16
CA ASP A 59 5.17 -32.08 -29.59
C ASP A 59 3.89 -32.24 -30.44
N LEU A 60 2.76 -31.84 -29.87
CA LEU A 60 1.45 -32.01 -30.49
C LEU A 60 1.24 -31.04 -31.66
N PRO A 61 0.41 -31.41 -32.67
CA PRO A 61 0.09 -30.51 -33.77
C PRO A 61 -0.59 -29.23 -33.25
N LYS A 62 -0.19 -28.08 -33.81
CA LYS A 62 -0.67 -26.75 -33.37
C LYS A 62 -2.16 -26.53 -33.61
N GLN A 63 -2.71 -27.10 -34.67
CA GLN A 63 -4.07 -26.87 -35.18
C GLN A 63 -5.18 -26.93 -34.10
N PRO A 64 -5.27 -27.95 -33.24
CA PRO A 64 -6.29 -28.02 -32.18
C PRO A 64 -6.13 -26.98 -31.06
N PHE A 65 -4.94 -26.43 -30.84
CA PHE A 65 -4.67 -25.51 -29.73
C PHE A 65 -4.88 -24.04 -30.09
N ILE A 66 -4.91 -23.69 -31.38
CA ILE A 66 -5.00 -22.30 -31.86
C ILE A 66 -6.34 -21.68 -31.46
N LEU A 67 -7.47 -22.31 -31.78
CA LEU A 67 -8.80 -21.75 -31.53
C LEU A 67 -9.08 -21.55 -30.02
N PRO A 68 -8.85 -22.54 -29.14
CA PRO A 68 -9.06 -22.35 -27.70
C PRO A 68 -8.11 -21.30 -27.09
N ALA A 69 -6.86 -21.22 -27.56
CA ALA A 69 -5.93 -20.19 -27.10
C ALA A 69 -6.39 -18.77 -27.46
N PHE A 70 -6.92 -18.57 -28.67
CA PHE A 70 -7.49 -17.28 -29.08
C PHE A 70 -8.71 -16.90 -28.25
N VAL A 71 -9.59 -17.86 -27.93
CA VAL A 71 -10.76 -17.63 -27.07
C VAL A 71 -10.34 -17.24 -25.65
N LEU A 72 -9.37 -17.96 -25.07
CA LEU A 72 -8.84 -17.65 -23.75
C LEU A 72 -8.17 -16.27 -23.72
N TYR A 73 -7.40 -15.93 -24.76
CA TYR A 73 -6.78 -14.63 -24.91
C TYR A 73 -7.81 -13.51 -24.94
N ALA A 74 -8.83 -13.61 -25.81
CA ALA A 74 -9.89 -12.61 -25.91
C ALA A 74 -10.64 -12.42 -24.58
N LEU A 75 -10.96 -13.54 -23.90
CA LEU A 75 -11.61 -13.53 -22.60
C LEU A 75 -10.72 -12.91 -21.52
N ASN A 76 -9.41 -13.14 -21.57
CA ASN A 76 -8.45 -12.52 -20.68
C ASN A 76 -8.38 -11.00 -20.91
N SER A 77 -8.26 -10.56 -22.16
CA SER A 77 -8.22 -9.14 -22.51
C SER A 77 -9.47 -8.40 -22.05
N ILE A 78 -10.67 -8.97 -22.28
CA ILE A 78 -11.94 -8.38 -21.83
C ILE A 78 -12.00 -8.31 -20.30
N ALA A 79 -11.65 -9.39 -19.60
CA ALA A 79 -11.63 -9.42 -18.14
C ALA A 79 -10.62 -8.42 -17.56
N GLY A 80 -9.45 -8.28 -18.17
CA GLY A 80 -8.43 -7.31 -17.79
C GLY A 80 -8.90 -5.86 -17.96
N ILE A 81 -9.57 -5.55 -19.07
CA ILE A 81 -10.20 -4.25 -19.30
C ILE A 81 -11.23 -3.97 -18.21
N ILE A 82 -12.17 -4.89 -17.97
CA ILE A 82 -13.21 -4.71 -16.94
C ILE A 82 -12.57 -4.48 -15.58
N TYR A 83 -11.56 -5.27 -15.21
CA TYR A 83 -10.83 -5.12 -13.96
C TYR A 83 -10.20 -3.73 -13.81
N LEU A 84 -9.57 -3.21 -14.87
CA LEU A 84 -8.88 -1.91 -14.87
C LEU A 84 -9.85 -0.73 -14.79
N PHE A 85 -10.99 -0.80 -15.48
CA PHE A 85 -11.97 0.29 -15.50
C PHE A 85 -12.94 0.28 -14.31
N THR A 86 -13.13 -0.85 -13.64
CA THR A 86 -14.00 -0.95 -12.45
C THR A 86 -13.69 0.06 -11.34
N PRO A 87 -12.43 0.30 -10.92
CA PRO A 87 -12.11 1.31 -9.91
C PRO A 87 -12.26 2.75 -10.40
N ILE A 88 -12.30 3.00 -11.71
CA ILE A 88 -12.43 4.35 -12.28
C ILE A 88 -13.84 4.90 -12.05
N ILE A 89 -14.88 4.05 -12.13
CA ILE A 89 -16.28 4.45 -11.92
C ILE A 89 -16.51 5.13 -10.56
N PRO A 90 -16.15 4.53 -9.41
CA PRO A 90 -16.30 5.19 -8.12
C PRO A 90 -15.40 6.43 -8.00
N GLY A 91 -14.21 6.43 -8.62
CA GLY A 91 -13.32 7.59 -8.65
C GLY A 91 -13.94 8.81 -9.36
N VAL A 92 -14.54 8.61 -10.53
CA VAL A 92 -15.26 9.66 -11.26
C VAL A 92 -16.47 10.15 -10.46
N LYS A 93 -17.24 9.23 -9.86
CA LYS A 93 -18.38 9.60 -9.01
C LYS A 93 -17.94 10.43 -7.80
N PHE A 94 -16.85 10.03 -7.15
CA PHE A 94 -16.26 10.79 -6.05
C PHE A 94 -15.84 12.18 -6.53
N MET A 95 -15.21 12.29 -7.69
CA MET A 95 -14.78 13.59 -8.23
C MET A 95 -15.97 14.51 -8.57
N LEU A 96 -17.06 13.96 -9.12
CA LEU A 96 -18.28 14.72 -9.41
C LEU A 96 -18.98 15.24 -8.15
N ASN A 97 -18.92 14.48 -7.05
CA ASN A 97 -19.53 14.84 -5.76
C ASN A 97 -18.49 15.24 -4.70
N PHE A 98 -17.28 15.62 -5.11
CA PHE A 98 -16.09 15.71 -4.27
C PHE A 98 -16.31 16.49 -2.99
N LYS A 99 -16.94 17.67 -3.11
CA LYS A 99 -17.25 18.52 -1.97
C LYS A 99 -18.10 17.78 -0.94
N LYS A 100 -19.20 17.15 -1.39
CA LYS A 100 -20.13 16.43 -0.52
C LYS A 100 -19.47 15.21 0.13
N GLU A 101 -18.71 14.43 -0.65
CA GLU A 101 -18.05 13.22 -0.15
C GLU A 101 -16.98 13.57 0.89
N ILE A 102 -16.18 14.63 0.68
CA ILE A 102 -15.20 15.09 1.69
C ILE A 102 -15.86 15.52 3.00
N PHE A 103 -16.96 16.28 2.94
CA PHE A 103 -17.64 16.69 4.17
C PHE A 103 -18.26 15.50 4.90
N ASN A 104 -18.83 14.55 4.17
CA ASN A 104 -19.35 13.32 4.77
C ASN A 104 -18.23 12.49 5.41
N ASP A 105 -17.11 12.31 4.71
CA ASP A 105 -15.94 11.59 5.23
C ASP A 105 -15.40 12.31 6.49
N LEU A 106 -15.33 13.64 6.48
CA LEU A 106 -14.89 14.43 7.64
C LEU A 106 -15.83 14.26 8.84
N ILE A 107 -17.15 14.25 8.63
CA ILE A 107 -18.11 14.03 9.72
C ILE A 107 -17.89 12.63 10.32
N CYS A 108 -17.76 11.61 9.48
CA CYS A 108 -17.51 10.25 9.97
C CYS A 108 -16.13 10.10 10.65
N GLU A 109 -15.12 10.83 10.19
CA GLU A 109 -13.79 10.90 10.82
C GLU A 109 -13.90 11.51 12.22
N ILE A 110 -14.61 12.64 12.35
CA ILE A 110 -14.90 13.26 13.65
C ILE A 110 -15.64 12.28 14.57
N ASP A 111 -16.71 11.63 14.10
CA ASP A 111 -17.49 10.68 14.91
C ASP A 111 -16.64 9.49 15.40
N ASN A 112 -15.73 8.98 14.54
CA ASN A 112 -14.81 7.89 14.89
C ASN A 112 -13.77 8.34 15.91
N ASP A 113 -13.21 9.53 15.72
CA ASP A 113 -12.18 10.08 16.59
C ASP A 113 -12.76 10.46 17.95
N GLU A 114 -13.99 11.00 18.02
CA GLU A 114 -14.71 11.23 19.28
C GLU A 114 -14.90 9.94 20.08
N GLN A 115 -15.33 8.85 19.45
CA GLN A 115 -15.43 7.53 20.10
C GLN A 115 -14.08 7.00 20.59
N ASN A 116 -12.98 7.33 19.91
CA ASN A 116 -11.64 6.97 20.35
C ASN A 116 -11.18 7.86 21.52
N ILE A 117 -11.51 9.15 21.50
CA ILE A 117 -11.21 10.11 22.55
C ILE A 117 -11.97 9.79 23.85
N GLU A 118 -13.23 9.36 23.78
CA GLU A 118 -14.01 8.95 24.96
C GLU A 118 -13.28 7.89 25.79
N LYS A 119 -12.58 6.94 25.13
CA LYS A 119 -11.79 5.90 25.81
C LYS A 119 -10.59 6.47 26.59
N LEU A 120 -10.21 7.71 26.33
CA LEU A 120 -9.10 8.42 26.99
C LEU A 120 -9.56 9.34 28.13
N MET A 121 -10.84 9.71 28.17
CA MET A 121 -11.40 10.61 29.20
C MET A 121 -11.17 10.17 30.66
N PRO A 122 -11.12 8.86 30.99
CA PRO A 122 -10.82 8.42 32.36
C PRO A 122 -9.41 8.76 32.87
N TYR A 123 -8.44 9.03 31.99
CA TYR A 123 -7.05 9.27 32.38
C TYR A 123 -6.78 10.73 32.73
N SER A 124 -5.94 10.99 33.73
CA SER A 124 -5.63 12.34 34.19
C SER A 124 -4.79 13.15 33.17
N LEU A 125 -4.83 14.48 33.26
CA LEU A 125 -4.07 15.36 32.36
C LEU A 125 -2.55 15.10 32.41
N THR A 126 -2.01 14.78 33.58
CA THR A 126 -0.60 14.43 33.76
C THR A 126 -0.25 13.11 33.08
N GLU A 127 -1.14 12.11 33.13
CA GLU A 127 -0.97 10.83 32.44
C GLU A 127 -1.04 10.96 30.91
N LEU A 128 -1.95 11.81 30.40
CA LEU A 128 -2.05 12.11 28.97
C LEU A 128 -0.79 12.84 28.46
N ASN A 129 -0.33 13.88 29.17
CA ASN A 129 0.91 14.59 28.83
C ASN A 129 2.12 13.65 28.80
N TYR A 130 2.28 12.82 29.83
CA TYR A 130 3.40 11.90 29.90
C TYR A 130 3.35 10.83 28.78
N SER A 131 2.14 10.44 28.33
CA SER A 131 1.96 9.54 27.20
C SER A 131 2.32 10.20 25.86
N ILE A 132 2.01 11.49 25.70
CA ILE A 132 2.41 12.30 24.53
C ILE A 132 3.94 12.36 24.42
N ASP A 133 4.64 12.55 25.55
CA ASP A 133 6.11 12.60 25.57
C ASP A 133 6.72 11.27 25.08
N TRP A 134 6.19 10.14 25.55
CA TRP A 134 6.63 8.82 25.09
C TRP A 134 6.36 8.57 23.61
N LEU A 135 5.20 8.99 23.09
CA LEU A 135 4.89 8.91 21.66
C LEU A 135 5.81 9.80 20.84
N ASN A 136 6.08 11.04 21.28
CA ASN A 136 7.03 11.93 20.62
C ASN A 136 8.42 11.30 20.49
N ILE A 137 8.94 10.75 21.58
CA ILE A 137 10.24 10.04 21.58
C ILE A 137 10.20 8.87 20.59
N LYS A 138 9.13 8.07 20.60
CA LYS A 138 9.01 6.92 19.68
C LYS A 138 8.92 7.35 18.22
N ILE A 139 8.13 8.37 17.90
CA ILE A 139 8.00 8.94 16.54
C ILE A 139 9.36 9.45 16.07
N GLN A 140 10.09 10.20 16.90
CA GLN A 140 11.43 10.70 16.57
C GLN A 140 12.41 9.55 16.31
N ARG A 141 12.39 8.49 17.13
CA ARG A 141 13.23 7.30 16.90
C ARG A 141 12.90 6.59 15.58
N VAL A 142 11.62 6.50 15.20
CA VAL A 142 11.23 5.90 13.90
C VAL A 142 11.66 6.81 12.74
N LYS A 143 11.46 8.12 12.84
CA LYS A 143 11.90 9.10 11.83
C LYS A 143 13.43 9.09 11.67
N SER A 144 14.18 9.02 12.77
CA SER A 144 15.64 8.90 12.75
C SER A 144 16.07 7.64 11.99
N ARG A 145 15.47 6.48 12.27
CA ARG A 145 15.79 5.24 11.54
C ARG A 145 15.55 5.38 10.04
N ILE A 146 14.46 6.02 9.62
CA ILE A 146 14.21 6.28 8.20
C ILE A 146 15.33 7.15 7.62
N ASN A 147 15.73 8.20 8.34
CA ASN A 147 16.81 9.09 7.93
C ASN A 147 18.19 8.39 7.90
N ASP A 148 18.44 7.45 8.82
CA ASP A 148 19.68 6.66 8.86
C ASP A 148 19.82 5.77 7.60
N PHE A 149 18.69 5.27 7.06
CA PHE A 149 18.68 4.43 5.85
C PHE A 149 18.61 5.21 4.53
N PHE A 150 17.89 6.34 4.51
CA PHE A 150 17.60 7.09 3.27
C PHE A 150 18.32 8.43 3.17
N GLY A 151 19.01 8.86 4.21
CA GLY A 151 19.51 10.22 4.35
C GLY A 151 18.40 11.27 4.35
N GLU A 152 18.81 12.53 4.24
CA GLU A 152 17.88 13.63 4.00
C GLU A 152 17.26 13.54 2.59
N LYS A 153 16.28 14.40 2.30
CA LYS A 153 15.49 14.40 1.04
C LYS A 153 16.33 14.32 -0.24
N THR A 154 17.58 14.78 -0.21
CA THR A 154 18.55 14.75 -1.30
C THR A 154 19.06 13.35 -1.63
N ALA A 155 19.23 12.46 -0.66
CA ALA A 155 19.73 11.11 -0.89
C ALA A 155 18.70 10.22 -1.60
N VAL A 156 17.39 10.47 -1.40
CA VAL A 156 16.34 9.85 -2.22
C VAL A 156 16.47 10.21 -3.70
N LEU A 157 16.78 11.47 -4.01
CA LEU A 157 17.00 11.92 -5.39
C LEU A 157 18.28 11.28 -5.97
N SER A 158 19.35 11.16 -5.18
CA SER A 158 20.57 10.46 -5.58
C SER A 158 20.32 8.98 -5.87
N ILE A 159 19.52 8.29 -5.05
CA ILE A 159 19.14 6.89 -5.29
C ILE A 159 18.34 6.74 -6.58
N ILE A 160 17.38 7.63 -6.85
CA ILE A 160 16.60 7.62 -8.09
C ILE A 160 17.51 7.89 -9.30
N GLY A 161 18.40 8.87 -9.20
CA GLY A 161 19.37 9.18 -10.25
C GLY A 161 20.33 8.03 -10.54
N LEU A 162 20.84 7.37 -9.49
CA LEU A 162 21.69 6.19 -9.61
C LEU A 162 20.93 4.99 -10.18
N ALA A 163 19.69 4.76 -9.75
CA ALA A 163 18.85 3.69 -10.29
C ALA A 163 18.55 3.92 -11.79
N TYR A 164 18.20 5.15 -12.18
CA TYR A 164 17.97 5.52 -13.58
C TYR A 164 19.25 5.37 -14.41
N SER A 165 20.38 5.85 -13.91
CA SER A 165 21.68 5.72 -14.57
C SER A 165 22.11 4.26 -14.71
N ALA A 166 21.88 3.42 -13.69
CA ALA A 166 22.16 1.99 -13.73
C ALA A 166 21.29 1.27 -14.76
N VAL A 167 19.99 1.61 -14.86
CA VAL A 167 19.08 1.06 -15.88
C VAL A 167 19.47 1.51 -17.30
N GLN A 168 19.87 2.77 -17.47
CA GLN A 168 20.42 3.27 -18.74
C GLN A 168 21.71 2.54 -19.11
N GLY A 169 22.65 2.41 -18.17
CA GLY A 169 23.90 1.68 -18.34
C GLY A 169 23.72 0.17 -18.63
N PHE A 170 22.59 -0.40 -18.20
CA PHE A 170 22.17 -1.77 -18.51
C PHE A 170 21.67 -1.94 -19.97
N GLY A 171 21.55 -0.84 -20.73
CA GLY A 171 20.97 -0.82 -22.07
C GLY A 171 19.44 -0.74 -22.05
N GLY A 172 18.88 -0.15 -21.01
CA GLY A 172 17.46 0.16 -20.89
C GLY A 172 16.63 -0.92 -20.18
N LEU A 173 15.35 -0.59 -20.00
CA LEU A 173 14.37 -1.47 -19.34
C LEU A 173 14.14 -2.77 -20.11
N ASP A 174 14.29 -2.76 -21.44
CA ASP A 174 14.07 -3.93 -22.29
C ASP A 174 15.07 -5.05 -22.01
N LYS A 175 16.36 -4.71 -21.93
CA LYS A 175 17.40 -5.68 -21.55
C LYS A 175 17.23 -6.16 -20.12
N LEU A 176 16.81 -5.29 -19.20
CA LEU A 176 16.57 -5.63 -17.80
C LEU A 176 15.47 -6.70 -17.68
N GLY A 177 14.35 -6.49 -18.39
CA GLY A 177 13.26 -7.46 -18.49
C GLY A 177 13.71 -8.77 -19.12
N ASP A 178 14.50 -8.71 -20.19
CA ASP A 178 15.03 -9.90 -20.86
C ASP A 178 15.98 -10.72 -19.94
N THR A 179 16.79 -10.04 -19.13
CA THR A 179 17.70 -10.69 -18.16
C THR A 179 16.93 -11.35 -17.00
N ILE A 180 15.90 -10.69 -16.49
CA ILE A 180 15.02 -11.28 -15.46
C ILE A 180 14.29 -12.51 -16.02
N THR A 181 13.87 -12.44 -17.29
CA THR A 181 13.10 -13.51 -17.96
C THR A 181 13.96 -14.70 -18.38
N LYS A 182 15.19 -14.46 -18.85
CA LYS A 182 16.16 -15.50 -19.25
C LYS A 182 16.85 -16.18 -18.06
N GLY A 183 16.70 -15.62 -16.85
CA GLY A 183 17.19 -16.16 -15.59
C GLY A 183 18.43 -15.43 -15.06
N LEU A 184 18.36 -15.01 -13.79
CA LEU A 184 19.38 -14.23 -13.07
C LEU A 184 20.79 -14.84 -13.04
N PHE A 185 20.88 -16.17 -13.19
CA PHE A 185 22.15 -16.92 -13.17
C PHE A 185 22.68 -17.27 -14.56
N ASN A 186 21.89 -17.04 -15.61
CA ASN A 186 22.27 -17.33 -16.99
C ASN A 186 22.68 -16.07 -17.77
N SER A 187 22.63 -14.92 -17.11
CA SER A 187 23.12 -13.63 -17.58
C SER A 187 24.51 -13.35 -17.04
N GLY A 188 25.34 -12.61 -17.78
CA GLY A 188 26.71 -12.27 -17.34
C GLY A 188 26.75 -11.64 -15.94
N THR A 189 27.84 -11.89 -15.20
CA THR A 189 28.00 -11.52 -13.78
C THR A 189 27.73 -10.06 -13.47
N ALA A 190 28.11 -9.14 -14.36
CA ALA A 190 27.82 -7.71 -14.23
C ALA A 190 26.31 -7.40 -14.28
N ASN A 191 25.56 -8.12 -15.12
CA ASN A 191 24.12 -7.92 -15.26
C ASN A 191 23.38 -8.40 -14.02
N THR A 192 23.78 -9.55 -13.50
CA THR A 192 23.26 -10.10 -12.24
C THR A 192 23.51 -9.12 -11.08
N LEU A 193 24.70 -8.52 -11.01
CA LEU A 193 25.06 -7.53 -9.97
C LEU A 193 24.16 -6.28 -10.03
N ILE A 194 23.87 -5.76 -11.22
CA ILE A 194 22.98 -4.60 -11.41
C ILE A 194 21.55 -4.94 -10.99
N VAL A 195 21.03 -6.12 -11.36
CA VAL A 195 19.68 -6.54 -10.96
C VAL A 195 19.58 -6.73 -9.44
N PHE A 196 20.60 -7.31 -8.79
CA PHE A 196 20.68 -7.39 -7.34
C PHE A 196 20.73 -6.00 -6.68
N GLY A 197 21.51 -5.07 -7.23
CA GLY A 197 21.56 -3.69 -6.76
C GLY A 197 20.19 -3.01 -6.83
N LEU A 198 19.47 -3.17 -7.94
CA LEU A 198 18.12 -2.62 -8.10
C LEU A 198 17.10 -3.27 -7.16
N ALA A 199 17.15 -4.60 -6.99
CA ALA A 199 16.30 -5.32 -6.05
C ALA A 199 16.56 -4.90 -4.59
N PHE A 200 17.83 -4.67 -4.24
CA PHE A 200 18.22 -4.15 -2.93
C PHE A 200 17.66 -2.73 -2.69
N LEU A 201 17.80 -1.83 -3.67
CA LEU A 201 17.21 -0.48 -3.60
C LEU A 201 15.69 -0.52 -3.47
N LEU A 202 15.01 -1.42 -4.19
CA LEU A 202 13.57 -1.63 -4.07
C LEU A 202 13.20 -2.11 -2.65
N GLY A 203 13.93 -3.09 -2.12
CA GLY A 203 13.70 -3.63 -0.77
C GLY A 203 13.86 -2.55 0.30
N LEU A 204 14.90 -1.71 0.20
CA LEU A 204 15.05 -0.55 1.07
C LEU A 204 13.84 0.38 0.94
N SER A 205 13.43 0.75 -0.29
CA SER A 205 12.37 1.76 -0.48
C SER A 205 11.02 1.31 0.10
N LEU A 206 10.68 0.03 -0.06
CA LEU A 206 9.52 -0.58 0.57
C LEU A 206 9.63 -0.58 2.09
N GLY A 207 10.82 -0.86 2.64
CA GLY A 207 11.11 -0.76 4.07
C GLY A 207 10.90 0.66 4.62
N ALA A 208 11.35 1.69 3.91
CA ALA A 208 11.12 3.09 4.26
C ALA A 208 9.63 3.44 4.29
N LEU A 209 8.88 3.01 3.27
CA LEU A 209 7.44 3.24 3.20
C LEU A 209 6.71 2.58 4.36
N ALA A 210 7.09 1.35 4.71
CA ALA A 210 6.54 0.64 5.85
C ALA A 210 6.82 1.39 7.17
N LEU A 211 8.05 1.83 7.39
CA LEU A 211 8.42 2.61 8.58
C LEU A 211 7.73 3.98 8.63
N LYS A 212 7.56 4.64 7.48
CA LYS A 212 6.82 5.90 7.37
C LYS A 212 5.34 5.70 7.73
N ASN A 213 4.74 4.60 7.29
CA ASN A 213 3.37 4.26 7.68
C ASN A 213 3.24 4.05 9.19
N VAL A 214 4.21 3.37 9.82
CA VAL A 214 4.26 3.23 11.29
C VAL A 214 4.41 4.59 11.97
N ALA A 215 5.27 5.48 11.47
CA ALA A 215 5.43 6.83 12.02
C ALA A 215 4.14 7.65 11.93
N ASN A 216 3.42 7.56 10.81
CA ASN A 216 2.15 8.24 10.61
C ASN A 216 1.07 7.70 11.55
N HIS A 217 1.00 6.38 11.74
CA HIS A 217 0.05 5.80 12.68
C HIS A 217 0.34 6.23 14.12
N LEU A 218 1.60 6.23 14.55
CA LEU A 218 1.98 6.76 15.87
C LEU A 218 1.65 8.25 16.03
N GLN A 219 1.78 9.03 14.95
CA GLN A 219 1.40 10.44 14.91
C GLN A 219 -0.12 10.61 15.09
N TYR A 220 -0.94 9.80 14.41
CA TYR A 220 -2.39 9.76 14.64
C TYR A 220 -2.73 9.43 16.10
N LEU A 221 -2.11 8.40 16.68
CA LEU A 221 -2.36 8.05 18.09
C LEU A 221 -2.00 9.20 19.05
N LYS A 222 -0.94 9.96 18.73
CA LYS A 222 -0.56 11.14 19.48
C LYS A 222 -1.63 12.24 19.38
N GLU A 223 -2.12 12.50 18.18
CA GLU A 223 -3.18 13.50 17.93
C GLU A 223 -4.46 13.17 18.72
N MET A 224 -4.83 11.89 18.82
CA MET A 224 -5.97 11.46 19.66
C MET A 224 -5.78 11.82 21.15
N ILE A 225 -4.58 11.62 21.70
CA ILE A 225 -4.28 12.00 23.09
C ILE A 225 -4.26 13.52 23.26
N GLU A 226 -3.72 14.26 22.28
CA GLU A 226 -3.71 15.74 22.30
C GLU A 226 -5.13 16.32 22.24
N LEU A 227 -6.04 15.70 21.47
CA LEU A 227 -7.45 16.09 21.45
C LEU A 227 -8.14 15.79 22.77
N ALA A 228 -7.94 14.59 23.34
CA ALA A 228 -8.46 14.24 24.67
C ALA A 228 -7.99 15.22 25.74
N LYS A 229 -6.71 15.60 25.71
CA LYS A 229 -6.14 16.63 26.59
C LYS A 229 -6.87 17.97 26.42
N LYS A 230 -7.04 18.46 25.19
CA LYS A 230 -7.72 19.74 24.93
C LYS A 230 -9.16 19.77 25.43
N ILE A 231 -9.90 18.67 25.30
CA ILE A 231 -11.27 18.56 25.83
C ILE A 231 -11.24 18.66 27.36
N LYS A 232 -10.33 17.90 27.99
CA LYS A 232 -10.19 17.89 29.44
C LYS A 232 -9.72 19.22 30.03
N GLU A 233 -8.90 19.98 29.30
CA GLU A 233 -8.51 21.35 29.68
C GLU A 233 -9.71 22.31 29.65
N LYS A 234 -10.63 22.14 28.70
CA LYS A 234 -11.86 22.94 28.62
C LYS A 234 -12.87 22.60 29.72
N GLU A 235 -12.94 21.34 30.15
CA GLU A 235 -13.85 20.89 31.22
C GLU A 235 -13.36 21.24 32.64
N ASN A 236 -12.07 21.55 32.81
CA ASN A 236 -11.49 21.96 34.10
C ASN A 236 -11.41 23.49 34.28
N ILE A 237 -12.08 24.27 33.41
CA ILE A 237 -12.32 25.71 33.52
C ILE A 237 -13.77 25.91 33.93
#